data_AF-F9NZZ2-F1
#
_entry.id   AF-F9NZZ2-F1
#
_cell.length_a   1.000
_cell.length_b   1.000
_cell.length_c   1.000
_cell.angle_alpha   90.00
_cell.angle_beta   90.00
_cell.angle_gamma   90.00
#
_symmetry.space_group_name_H-M   'P 1'
#
loop_
_entity.id
_entity.type
_entity.pdbx_description
1 polymer ?
#
loop_
_entity_poly.entity_id
_entity_poly.type
_entity_poly.pdbx_seq_one_letter_code
_entity_poly.pdbx_strand_id
1 'polypeptide(L)'
;MIFAIATTTLNKEVKRKLKTGQYSREEATFIYMEYLKLKKQRESGMKVAGISTAVIWVLMLVIPLLSDGGLVLPLSVYFLLLILLAGIVLFVYYLMFGIFKQQIHSAMKEHYTDVIEEFKGQ
;
A
#
# COMPACT_ATOMS: atom_id res chain seq x y z
N MET A 1 4.90 -16.42 -17.78
CA MET A 1 4.43 -15.04 -17.99
C MET A 1 4.60 -14.30 -16.66
N ILE A 2 5.61 -13.44 -16.55
CA ILE A 2 5.91 -12.74 -15.29
C ILE A 2 5.25 -11.37 -15.39
N PHE A 3 3.99 -11.27 -14.96
CA PHE A 3 3.42 -9.96 -14.66
C PHE A 3 4.04 -9.50 -13.34
N ALA A 4 5.29 -9.03 -13.40
CA ALA A 4 5.86 -8.31 -12.30
C ALA A 4 5.18 -6.94 -12.28
N ILE A 5 4.01 -6.88 -11.64
CA ILE A 5 3.64 -5.68 -10.90
C ILE A 5 4.77 -5.52 -9.88
N ALA A 6 5.79 -4.73 -10.22
CA ALA A 6 6.78 -4.33 -9.25
C ALA A 6 5.98 -3.79 -8.07
N THR A 7 6.29 -4.26 -6.88
CA THR A 7 5.55 -4.06 -5.62
C THR A 7 5.21 -2.60 -5.29
N THR A 8 5.63 -1.64 -6.11
CA THR A 8 5.36 -0.20 -6.00
C THR A 8 4.92 0.51 -7.29
N THR A 9 5.03 -0.08 -8.48
CA THR A 9 4.72 0.59 -9.76
C THR A 9 4.29 -0.38 -10.88
N LEU A 10 3.44 0.07 -11.80
CA LEU A 10 3.06 -0.72 -12.96
C LEU A 10 4.25 -0.82 -13.93
N ASN A 11 4.60 -2.02 -14.36
CA ASN A 11 5.66 -2.21 -15.36
C ASN A 11 5.37 -1.34 -16.59
N LYS A 12 6.37 -0.58 -17.06
CA LYS A 12 6.25 0.32 -18.21
C LYS A 12 5.74 -0.42 -19.46
N GLU A 13 6.12 -1.68 -19.64
CA GLU A 13 5.66 -2.51 -20.76
C GLU A 13 4.17 -2.85 -20.61
N VAL A 14 3.75 -3.32 -19.44
CA VAL A 14 2.34 -3.62 -19.14
C VAL A 14 1.47 -2.37 -19.29
N LYS A 15 1.94 -1.22 -18.77
CA LYS A 15 1.28 0.07 -18.93
C LYS A 15 1.09 0.43 -20.40
N ARG A 16 2.13 0.26 -21.22
CA ARG A 16 2.08 0.58 -22.66
C ARG A 16 1.10 -0.34 -23.37
N LYS A 17 1.18 -1.66 -23.13
CA LYS A 17 0.31 -2.66 -23.76
C LYS A 17 -1.16 -2.47 -23.40
N LEU A 18 -1.47 -2.14 -22.13
CA LEU A 18 -2.82 -1.76 -21.70
C LEU A 18 -3.31 -0.49 -22.42
N LYS A 19 -2.46 0.53 -22.51
CA LYS A 19 -2.82 1.77 -23.23
C LYS A 19 -3.06 1.57 -24.72
N THR A 20 -2.37 0.64 -25.36
CA THR A 20 -2.51 0.38 -26.80
C THR A 20 -3.57 -0.68 -27.12
N GLY A 21 -4.32 -1.17 -26.12
CA GLY A 21 -5.33 -2.21 -26.33
C GLY A 21 -4.77 -3.56 -26.78
N GLN A 22 -3.48 -3.83 -26.50
CA GLN A 22 -2.80 -5.05 -26.99
C GLN A 22 -3.13 -6.30 -26.16
N TYR A 23 -3.80 -6.14 -25.01
CA TYR A 23 -4.24 -7.26 -24.19
C TYR A 23 -5.66 -7.68 -24.57
N SER A 24 -5.94 -8.97 -24.49
CA SER A 24 -7.31 -9.44 -24.53
C SER A 24 -8.08 -8.94 -23.30
N ARG A 25 -9.42 -8.96 -23.38
CA ARG A 25 -10.28 -8.62 -22.23
C ARG A 25 -9.97 -9.50 -21.02
N GLU A 26 -9.74 -10.80 -21.23
CA GLU A 26 -9.41 -11.75 -20.16
C GLU A 26 -8.06 -11.45 -19.50
N GLU A 27 -7.05 -11.08 -20.30
CA GLU A 27 -5.72 -10.69 -19.80
C GLU A 27 -5.79 -9.39 -19.00
N ALA A 28 -6.54 -8.39 -19.48
CA ALA A 28 -6.76 -7.14 -18.76
C ALA A 28 -7.50 -7.38 -17.42
N THR A 29 -8.50 -8.26 -17.42
CA THR A 29 -9.20 -8.70 -16.21
C THR A 29 -8.26 -9.39 -15.23
N PHE A 30 -7.38 -10.27 -15.70
CA PHE A 30 -6.38 -10.92 -14.84
C PHE A 30 -5.45 -9.92 -14.18
N ILE A 31 -4.93 -8.94 -14.94
CA ILE A 31 -4.09 -7.85 -14.43
C ILE A 31 -4.85 -7.01 -13.39
N TYR A 32 -6.12 -6.71 -13.64
CA TYR A 32 -6.94 -5.94 -12.70
C TYR A 32 -7.24 -6.72 -11.42
N MET A 33 -7.51 -8.02 -11.51
CA MET A 33 -7.70 -8.91 -10.36
C MET A 33 -6.44 -9.02 -9.50
N GLU A 34 -5.26 -9.06 -10.12
CA GLU A 34 -3.99 -9.03 -9.39
C GLU A 34 -3.81 -7.70 -8.64
N TYR A 35 -4.14 -6.58 -9.29
CA TYR A 35 -4.22 -5.27 -8.63
C TYR A 35 -5.19 -5.25 -7.44
N LEU A 36 -6.40 -5.83 -7.58
CA LEU A 36 -7.39 -5.89 -6.49
C LEU A 36 -6.89 -6.74 -5.30
N LYS A 37 -6.23 -7.86 -5.56
CA LYS A 37 -5.59 -8.67 -4.51
C LYS A 37 -4.54 -7.86 -3.76
N LEU A 38 -3.68 -7.15 -4.49
CA LEU A 38 -2.67 -6.26 -3.89
C LEU A 38 -3.32 -5.13 -3.09
N LYS A 39 -4.38 -4.50 -3.60
CA LYS A 39 -5.15 -3.47 -2.89
C LYS A 39 -5.70 -4.02 -1.57
N LYS A 40 -6.36 -5.19 -1.60
CA LYS A 40 -6.96 -5.82 -0.40
C LYS A 40 -5.90 -6.23 0.62
N GLN A 41 -4.77 -6.79 0.16
CA GLN A 41 -3.65 -7.12 1.03
C GLN A 41 -3.07 -5.88 1.71
N ARG A 42 -2.98 -4.75 0.99
CA ARG A 42 -2.50 -3.47 1.55
C ARG A 42 -3.48 -2.85 2.52
N GLU A 43 -4.77 -2.92 2.24
CA GLU A 43 -5.81 -2.42 3.14
C GLU A 43 -5.82 -3.21 4.45
N SER A 44 -5.71 -4.54 4.36
CA SER A 44 -5.50 -5.41 5.51
C SER A 44 -4.19 -5.07 6.25
N GLY A 45 -3.10 -4.88 5.51
CA GLY A 45 -1.80 -4.50 6.06
C GLY A 45 -1.83 -3.16 6.81
N MET A 46 -2.50 -2.14 6.27
CA MET A 46 -2.72 -0.86 6.96
C MET A 46 -3.58 -1.01 8.21
N LYS A 47 -4.60 -1.86 8.17
CA LYS A 47 -5.44 -2.13 9.35
C LYS A 47 -4.61 -2.75 10.48
N VAL A 48 -3.77 -3.73 10.15
CA VAL A 48 -2.84 -4.35 11.11
C VAL A 48 -1.81 -3.33 11.60
N ALA A 49 -1.22 -2.54 10.69
CA ALA A 49 -0.27 -1.50 11.06
C ALA A 49 -0.89 -0.47 12.02
N GLY A 50 -2.13 -0.04 11.77
CA GLY A 50 -2.88 0.87 12.65
C GLY A 50 -3.11 0.28 14.04
N ILE A 51 -3.54 -0.98 14.13
CA ILE A 51 -3.72 -1.68 15.42
C ILE A 51 -2.39 -1.79 16.16
N SER A 52 -1.32 -2.23 15.49
CA SER A 52 0.01 -2.35 16.10
C SER A 52 0.55 -1.01 16.59
N THR A 53 0.29 0.07 15.84
CA THR A 53 0.66 1.44 16.24
C THR A 53 -0.06 1.83 17.52
N ALA A 54 -1.37 1.60 17.60
CA ALA A 54 -2.15 1.89 18.81
C ALA A 54 -1.63 1.11 20.04
N VAL A 55 -1.26 -0.15 19.88
CA VAL A 55 -0.64 -0.95 20.95
C VAL A 55 0.70 -0.38 21.40
N ILE A 56 1.55 0.05 20.46
CA ILE A 56 2.83 0.70 20.78
C ILE A 56 2.60 1.99 21.56
N TRP A 57 1.61 2.81 21.20
CA TRP A 57 1.25 4.02 21.96
C TRP A 57 0.84 3.72 23.40
N VAL A 58 0.03 2.68 23.62
CA VAL A 58 -0.37 2.26 24.97
C VAL A 58 0.82 1.77 25.77
N LEU A 59 1.66 0.90 25.20
CA LEU A 59 2.88 0.41 25.86
C LEU A 59 3.85 1.55 26.19
N MET A 60 4.02 2.51 25.26
CA MET A 60 4.88 3.67 25.45
C MET A 60 4.40 4.59 26.58
N LEU A 61 3.10 4.63 26.89
CA LEU A 61 2.58 5.35 28.07
C LEU A 61 2.75 4.57 29.37
N VAL A 62 2.58 3.25 29.34
CA VAL A 62 2.60 2.38 30.53
C VAL A 62 4.03 2.11 31.02
N ILE A 63 4.99 1.90 30.11
CA ILE A 63 6.38 1.56 30.45
C ILE A 63 7.08 2.65 31.31
N PRO A 64 6.95 3.96 30.99
CA PRO A 64 7.48 5.04 31.82
C PRO A 64 6.91 5.07 33.25
N LEU A 65 5.65 4.69 33.44
CA LEU A 65 4.99 4.67 34.75
C LEU A 65 5.49 3.54 35.66
N LEU A 66 6.06 2.49 35.07
CA LEU A 66 6.57 1.30 35.77
C LEU A 66 8.10 1.29 35.93
N SER A 67 8.81 2.28 35.39
CA SER A 67 10.28 2.30 35.31
C SER A 67 10.88 3.37 36.22
N ASP A 68 11.91 3.00 36.98
CA ASP A 68 12.69 3.93 37.80
C ASP A 68 13.41 4.94 36.88
N GLY A 69 13.25 6.24 37.13
CA GLY A 69 13.31 7.33 36.13
C GLY A 69 14.60 7.51 35.31
N GLY A 70 15.67 6.75 35.59
CA GLY A 70 16.96 6.84 34.89
C GLY A 70 16.98 6.27 33.47
N LEU A 71 16.09 5.31 33.13
CA LEU A 71 16.08 4.65 31.81
C LEU A 71 15.01 5.19 30.84
N VAL A 72 14.07 5.98 31.35
CA VAL A 72 12.85 6.41 30.65
C VAL A 72 13.13 7.44 29.55
N LEU A 73 14.07 8.35 29.82
CA LEU A 73 14.40 9.48 28.97
C LEU A 73 15.05 9.06 27.63
N PRO A 74 16.09 8.20 27.59
CA PRO A 74 16.64 7.72 26.32
C PRO A 74 15.64 6.84 25.56
N LEU A 75 14.86 5.99 26.26
CA LEU A 75 13.91 5.09 25.62
C LEU A 75 12.81 5.86 24.86
N SER A 76 12.27 6.91 25.47
CA SER A 76 11.22 7.75 24.85
C SER A 76 11.70 8.47 23.57
N VAL A 77 12.96 8.93 23.53
CA VAL A 77 13.56 9.55 22.34
C VAL A 77 13.71 8.53 21.20
N TYR A 78 14.15 7.30 21.48
CA TYR A 78 14.23 6.23 20.48
C TYR A 78 12.84 5.84 19.95
N PHE A 79 11.83 5.75 20.82
CA PHE A 79 10.45 5.49 20.41
C PHE A 79 9.91 6.59 19.49
N LEU A 80 10.12 7.87 19.82
CA LEU A 80 9.73 9.00 18.97
C LEU A 80 10.39 8.94 17.59
N LEU A 81 11.70 8.65 17.54
CA LEU A 81 12.43 8.48 16.28
C LEU A 81 11.89 7.32 15.45
N LEU A 82 11.59 6.18 16.08
CA LEU A 82 11.01 5.02 15.39
C LEU A 82 9.61 5.32 14.85
N ILE A 83 8.77 6.04 15.61
CA ILE A 83 7.43 6.46 15.16
C ILE A 83 7.55 7.42 13.98
N LEU A 84 8.46 8.38 14.04
CA LEU A 84 8.67 9.33 12.96
C LEU A 84 9.17 8.62 11.69
N LEU A 85 10.14 7.71 11.83
CA LEU A 85 10.65 6.91 10.71
C LEU A 85 9.56 6.01 10.12
N ALA A 86 8.82 5.29 10.95
CA ALA A 86 7.72 4.42 10.52
C ALA A 86 6.61 5.23 9.82
N GLY A 87 6.28 6.40 10.34
CA GLY A 87 5.33 7.32 9.72
C GLY A 87 5.78 7.77 8.33
N ILE A 88 7.04 8.16 8.16
CA ILE A 88 7.60 8.54 6.86
C ILE A 88 7.55 7.37 5.88
N VAL A 89 7.96 6.18 6.31
CA VAL A 89 7.95 4.97 5.46
C VAL A 89 6.53 4.62 5.03
N LEU A 90 5.56 4.63 5.94
CA LEU A 90 4.14 4.39 5.63
C LEU A 90 3.57 5.47 4.70
N PHE A 91 3.94 6.73 4.90
CA PHE A 91 3.50 7.84 4.06
C PHE A 91 4.02 7.72 2.62
N VAL A 92 5.32 7.47 2.45
CA VAL A 92 5.91 7.21 1.12
C VAL A 92 5.25 5.99 0.47
N TYR A 93 5.04 4.92 1.23
CA TYR A 93 4.37 3.73 0.75
C TYR A 93 2.93 4.00 0.27
N TYR A 94 2.19 4.82 1.03
CA TYR A 94 0.83 5.24 0.67
C TYR A 94 0.81 6.07 -0.62
N LEU A 95 1.72 7.04 -0.76
CA LEU A 95 1.85 7.84 -1.98
C LEU A 95 2.16 7.00 -3.21
N MET A 96 3.12 6.07 -3.10
CA MET A 96 3.47 5.16 -4.20
C MET A 96 2.28 4.31 -4.63
N PHE A 97 1.46 3.85 -3.68
CA PHE A 97 0.23 3.11 -3.99
C PHE A 97 -0.81 3.97 -4.71
N GLY A 98 -0.98 5.23 -4.31
CA GLY A 98 -1.88 6.17 -4.97
C GLY A 98 -1.50 6.38 -6.44
N ILE A 99 -0.21 6.60 -6.70
CA ILE A 99 0.32 6.73 -8.06
C ILE A 99 0.07 5.46 -8.86
N PHE A 100 0.31 4.28 -8.28
CA PHE A 100 0.08 3.00 -8.94
C PHE A 100 -1.40 2.79 -9.32
N LYS A 101 -2.33 3.07 -8.41
CA LYS A 101 -3.78 3.04 -8.68
C LYS A 101 -4.14 3.94 -9.86
N GLN A 102 -3.60 5.16 -9.87
CA GLN A 102 -3.85 6.11 -10.95
C GLN A 102 -3.26 5.64 -12.28
N GLN A 103 -2.09 5.00 -12.27
CA GLN A 103 -1.45 4.43 -13.46
C GLN A 103 -2.26 3.31 -14.10
N ILE A 104 -2.78 2.36 -13.31
CA ILE A 104 -3.63 1.27 -13.82
C ILE A 104 -4.94 1.84 -14.35
N HIS A 105 -5.62 2.67 -13.57
CA HIS A 105 -6.91 3.23 -13.98
C HIS A 105 -6.77 4.07 -15.26
N SER A 106 -5.72 4.89 -15.37
CA SER A 106 -5.44 5.66 -16.58
C SER A 106 -5.07 4.79 -17.77
N ALA A 107 -4.39 3.65 -17.57
CA ALA A 107 -4.01 2.76 -18.66
C ALA A 107 -5.20 1.94 -19.19
N MET A 108 -6.13 1.56 -18.30
CA MET A 108 -7.29 0.75 -18.66
C MET A 108 -8.51 1.57 -19.11
N LYS A 109 -8.59 2.86 -18.77
CA LYS A 109 -9.73 3.73 -19.12
C LYS A 109 -10.04 3.78 -20.63
N GLU A 110 -9.04 3.65 -21.50
CA GLU A 110 -9.25 3.83 -22.94
C GLU A 110 -9.84 2.60 -23.63
N HIS A 111 -9.44 1.39 -23.23
CA HIS A 111 -9.82 0.15 -23.91
C HIS A 111 -10.52 -0.88 -23.02
N TYR A 112 -10.54 -0.68 -21.70
CA TYR A 112 -11.01 -1.67 -20.72
C TYR A 112 -11.86 -1.02 -19.61
N THR A 113 -12.62 0.03 -19.95
CA THR A 113 -13.51 0.70 -18.98
C THR A 113 -14.59 -0.27 -18.46
N ASP A 114 -15.06 -1.18 -19.30
CA ASP A 114 -15.98 -2.26 -18.95
C ASP A 114 -15.43 -3.14 -17.82
N VAL A 115 -14.15 -3.52 -17.89
CA VAL A 115 -13.47 -4.29 -16.84
C VAL A 115 -13.40 -3.46 -15.55
N ILE A 116 -13.05 -2.18 -15.64
CA ILE A 116 -13.02 -1.31 -14.45
C ILE A 116 -14.40 -1.25 -13.78
N GLU A 117 -15.47 -1.06 -14.56
CA GLU A 117 -16.84 -0.94 -14.05
C GLU A 117 -17.35 -2.24 -13.43
N GLU A 118 -17.10 -3.37 -14.08
CA GLU A 118 -17.46 -4.71 -13.60
C GLU A 118 -16.93 -4.96 -12.18
N PHE A 119 -15.70 -4.53 -11.92
CA PHE A 119 -15.04 -4.70 -10.64
C PHE A 119 -15.08 -3.47 -9.72
N LYS A 120 -15.75 -2.38 -10.11
CA LYS A 120 -15.91 -1.18 -9.26
C LYS A 120 -16.91 -1.41 -8.13
N GLY A 121 -17.82 -2.37 -8.31
CA GLY A 121 -18.84 -2.78 -7.33
C GLY A 121 -18.39 -3.85 -6.34
N GLN A 122 -17.14 -4.34 -6.42
CA GLN A 122 -16.53 -5.29 -5.48
C GLN A 122 -15.55 -4.60 -4.51
#